data_AF-A0A8J8JGP2-F1
#
_entry.id   AF-A0A8J8JGP2-F1
#
_cell.length_a   1.000
_cell.length_b   1.000
_cell.length_c   1.000
_cell.angle_alpha   90.00
_cell.angle_beta   90.00
_cell.angle_gamma   90.00
#
_symmetry.space_group_name_H-M   'P 1'
#
loop_
_entity.id
_entity.type
_entity.pdbx_description
1 polymer ?
#
loop_
_entity_poly.entity_id
_entity_poly.type
_entity_poly.pdbx_seq_one_letter_code
_entity_poly.pdbx_strand_id
1 'polypeptide(L)'
;MKVEDQIIFTARHGSWKVGDRLLDMDNESIAHFLASIANTVNFKVAEYLTEVMNIAGIMSLAEEIAKKDLSDTVVALKSPGTARKLGTLVFEEDKKLKKHLVEVAKAILVRAALAKKVPIDYPEEPLKEVKIVLPFNEDHINFTAKHGRWIVVKRLMIDDKTPMADVARILASINETITLKLPIYAGIDLDGIDAWFGEFKKVKKAEIPAVVEKYKHFPAENYAPSGFEKHAEVYALRKALEKIGLPLDVPAKNLEKYLEKK
;
A
#
# COMPACT_ATOMS: atom_id res chain seq x y z
N MET A 1 21.89 12.70 23.12
CA MET A 1 22.48 12.17 21.87
C MET A 1 21.65 12.70 20.70
N LYS A 2 22.24 13.47 19.75
CA LYS A 2 21.52 13.92 18.55
C LYS A 2 21.49 12.77 17.55
N VAL A 3 20.31 12.40 17.06
CA VAL A 3 20.10 11.11 16.37
C VAL A 3 20.57 11.07 14.90
N GLU A 4 21.43 11.90 14.32
CA GLU A 4 21.89 11.85 12.87
C GLU A 4 20.91 11.43 11.74
N ASP A 5 20.92 12.18 10.64
CA ASP A 5 19.97 11.93 9.55
C ASP A 5 20.22 10.54 8.94
N GLN A 6 19.15 9.74 8.89
CA GLN A 6 19.17 8.34 8.48
C GLN A 6 17.83 7.96 7.86
N ILE A 7 17.79 7.16 6.82
CA ILE A 7 16.60 6.41 6.42
C ILE A 7 17.06 4.99 6.15
N ILE A 8 16.55 4.04 6.92
CA ILE A 8 16.96 2.64 6.87
C ILE A 8 15.71 1.78 6.88
N PHE A 9 15.66 0.80 5.99
CA PHE A 9 14.69 -0.28 6.03
C PHE A 9 15.43 -1.61 6.03
N THR A 10 15.06 -2.47 6.98
CA THR A 10 15.52 -3.85 7.05
C THR A 10 14.36 -4.78 7.36
N ALA A 11 14.37 -5.94 6.73
CA ALA A 11 13.47 -7.04 7.05
C ALA A 11 14.23 -8.36 6.99
N ARG A 12 13.97 -9.20 7.99
CA ARG A 12 14.46 -10.57 8.07
C ARG A 12 13.34 -11.42 8.62
N HIS A 13 12.82 -12.34 7.82
CA HIS A 13 11.86 -13.34 8.28
C HIS A 13 11.94 -14.58 7.40
N GLY A 14 12.33 -15.73 7.97
CA GLY A 14 12.57 -16.95 7.21
C GLY A 14 13.57 -16.74 6.06
N SER A 15 13.14 -17.00 4.81
CA SER A 15 13.97 -16.80 3.62
C SER A 15 13.99 -15.36 3.11
N TRP A 16 13.08 -14.49 3.57
CA TRP A 16 13.05 -13.10 3.14
C TRP A 16 14.05 -12.27 3.94
N LYS A 17 15.08 -11.75 3.27
CA LYS A 17 16.11 -10.90 3.85
C LYS A 17 16.40 -9.74 2.91
N VAL A 18 16.16 -8.52 3.39
CA VAL A 18 16.47 -7.28 2.67
C VAL A 18 16.95 -6.24 3.67
N GLY A 19 17.87 -5.38 3.25
CA GLY A 19 18.37 -4.33 4.11
C GLY A 19 19.08 -3.28 3.31
N ASP A 20 18.61 -2.04 3.40
CA ASP A 20 19.22 -0.91 2.70
C ASP A 20 19.18 0.36 3.56
N ARG A 21 20.12 1.25 3.29
CA ARG A 21 20.26 2.57 3.92
C ARG A 21 20.42 3.60 2.83
N LEU A 22 19.66 4.67 2.94
CA LEU A 22 19.87 5.84 2.10
C LEU A 22 21.19 6.55 2.49
N LEU A 23 22.03 6.80 1.49
CA LEU A 23 23.31 7.50 1.65
C LEU A 23 23.19 8.99 1.34
N ASP A 24 22.43 9.35 0.30
CA ASP A 24 22.17 10.74 -0.09
C ASP A 24 20.82 11.22 0.46
N MET A 25 20.85 12.33 1.18
CA MET A 25 19.70 12.85 1.93
C MET A 25 19.06 14.05 1.25
N ASP A 26 19.33 14.28 -0.04
CA ASP A 26 18.54 15.18 -0.85
C ASP A 26 17.09 14.66 -1.03
N ASN A 27 16.18 15.57 -1.37
CA ASN A 27 14.75 15.25 -1.43
C ASN A 27 14.40 14.22 -2.51
N GLU A 28 15.08 14.23 -3.65
CA GLU A 28 14.82 13.31 -4.76
C GLU A 28 15.25 11.89 -4.37
N SER A 29 16.46 11.73 -3.84
CA SER A 29 16.96 10.45 -3.33
C SER A 29 16.07 9.88 -2.22
N ILE A 30 15.58 10.73 -1.32
CA ILE A 30 14.63 10.32 -0.28
C ILE A 30 13.33 9.80 -0.91
N ALA A 31 12.75 10.53 -1.87
CA ALA A 31 11.51 10.15 -2.50
C ALA A 31 11.60 8.77 -3.18
N HIS A 32 12.64 8.55 -3.99
CA HIS A 32 12.87 7.26 -4.67
C HIS A 32 13.13 6.11 -3.69
N PHE A 33 13.88 6.37 -2.61
CA PHE A 33 14.13 5.33 -1.62
C PHE A 33 12.85 4.95 -0.85
N LEU A 34 12.04 5.93 -0.48
CA LEU A 34 10.73 5.67 0.13
C LEU A 34 9.83 4.89 -0.84
N ALA A 35 9.82 5.25 -2.12
CA ALA A 35 9.06 4.54 -3.16
C ALA A 35 9.45 3.06 -3.26
N SER A 36 10.76 2.78 -3.28
CA SER A 36 11.32 1.42 -3.26
C SER A 36 10.85 0.62 -2.04
N ILE A 37 10.85 1.26 -0.85
CA ILE A 37 10.37 0.62 0.38
C ILE A 37 8.86 0.35 0.32
N ALA A 38 8.05 1.28 -0.18
CA ALA A 38 6.61 1.07 -0.36
C ALA A 38 6.32 -0.13 -1.28
N ASN A 39 7.00 -0.20 -2.42
CA ASN A 39 6.88 -1.34 -3.34
C ASN A 39 7.30 -2.66 -2.65
N THR A 40 8.37 -2.63 -1.86
CA THR A 40 8.85 -3.80 -1.09
C THR A 40 7.81 -4.29 -0.09
N VAL A 41 7.26 -3.40 0.74
CA VAL A 41 6.33 -3.81 1.79
C VAL A 41 4.98 -4.23 1.20
N ASN A 42 4.48 -3.54 0.18
CA ASN A 42 3.20 -3.86 -0.47
C ASN A 42 3.21 -5.24 -1.13
N PHE A 43 4.34 -5.64 -1.72
CA PHE A 43 4.50 -6.98 -2.28
C PHE A 43 4.39 -8.08 -1.21
N LYS A 44 4.78 -7.76 0.03
CA LYS A 44 4.85 -8.74 1.13
C LYS A 44 3.60 -8.84 2.00
N VAL A 45 2.78 -7.79 2.12
CA VAL A 45 1.63 -7.77 3.06
C VAL A 45 0.73 -9.01 2.93
N ALA A 46 0.40 -9.43 1.71
CA ALA A 46 -0.52 -10.54 1.49
C ALA A 46 0.02 -11.90 1.96
N GLU A 47 1.34 -12.13 1.88
CA GLU A 47 1.97 -13.38 2.32
C GLU A 47 1.76 -13.64 3.81
N TYR A 48 1.64 -12.58 4.60
CA TYR A 48 1.48 -12.61 6.06
C TYR A 48 0.03 -12.73 6.54
N LEU A 49 -0.94 -12.88 5.63
CA LEU A 49 -2.36 -12.90 5.97
C LEU A 49 -3.03 -14.25 5.71
N THR A 50 -2.27 -15.28 5.35
CA THR A 50 -2.77 -16.62 5.02
C THR A 50 -3.48 -17.33 6.17
N GLU A 51 -3.15 -17.01 7.42
CA GLU A 51 -3.80 -17.56 8.62
C GLU A 51 -5.21 -17.00 8.86
N VAL A 52 -5.52 -15.81 8.32
CA VAL A 52 -6.78 -15.10 8.58
C VAL A 52 -7.66 -14.96 7.33
N MET A 53 -7.14 -15.30 6.16
CA MET A 53 -7.89 -15.29 4.91
C MET A 53 -7.26 -16.17 3.82
N ASN A 54 -8.09 -16.64 2.89
CA ASN A 54 -7.68 -17.41 1.72
C ASN A 54 -7.08 -16.48 0.64
N ILE A 55 -5.77 -16.20 0.75
CA ILE A 55 -5.05 -15.35 -0.21
C ILE A 55 -5.08 -15.90 -1.63
N ALA A 56 -4.94 -17.21 -1.81
CA ALA A 56 -5.00 -17.83 -3.13
C ALA A 56 -6.37 -17.60 -3.81
N GLY A 57 -7.46 -17.75 -3.05
CA GLY A 57 -8.82 -17.46 -3.52
C GLY A 57 -9.03 -15.98 -3.88
N ILE A 58 -8.43 -15.06 -3.11
CA ILE A 58 -8.45 -13.62 -3.42
C ILE A 58 -7.72 -13.34 -4.74
N MET A 59 -6.55 -13.96 -4.95
CA MET A 59 -5.78 -13.80 -6.19
C MET A 59 -6.52 -14.38 -7.40
N SER A 60 -7.13 -15.57 -7.28
CA SER A 60 -7.96 -16.13 -8.35
C SER A 60 -9.17 -15.24 -8.68
N LEU A 61 -9.81 -14.64 -7.67
CA LEU A 61 -10.90 -13.68 -7.88
C LEU A 61 -10.39 -12.40 -8.58
N ALA A 62 -9.19 -11.92 -8.22
CA ALA A 62 -8.56 -10.78 -8.87
C ALA A 62 -8.34 -11.04 -10.36
N GLU A 63 -7.83 -12.22 -10.72
CA GLU A 63 -7.63 -12.64 -12.10
C GLU A 63 -8.93 -12.76 -12.89
N GLU A 64 -9.99 -13.30 -12.28
CA GLU A 64 -11.34 -13.35 -12.89
C GLU A 64 -11.83 -11.94 -13.23
N ILE A 65 -11.73 -11.01 -12.26
CA ILE A 65 -12.18 -9.63 -12.42
C ILE A 65 -11.34 -8.88 -13.45
N ALA A 66 -10.02 -9.07 -13.44
CA ALA A 66 -9.07 -8.39 -14.32
C ALA A 66 -9.19 -8.79 -15.82
N LYS A 67 -10.00 -9.79 -16.17
CA LYS A 67 -10.32 -10.10 -17.58
C LYS A 67 -11.10 -8.98 -18.26
N LYS A 68 -11.78 -8.14 -17.49
CA LYS A 68 -12.58 -7.01 -17.98
C LYS A 68 -11.67 -5.84 -18.37
N ASP A 69 -12.22 -4.82 -19.03
CA ASP A 69 -11.52 -3.55 -19.17
C ASP A 69 -11.37 -2.84 -17.80
N LEU A 70 -10.61 -1.74 -17.74
CA LEU A 70 -10.34 -1.02 -16.50
C LEU A 70 -11.64 -0.51 -15.82
N SER A 71 -12.57 0.04 -16.58
CA SER A 71 -13.81 0.59 -16.03
C SER A 71 -14.67 -0.52 -15.42
N ASP A 72 -14.87 -1.58 -16.18
CA ASP A 72 -15.65 -2.75 -15.75
C ASP A 72 -14.98 -3.52 -14.61
N THR A 73 -13.65 -3.52 -14.55
CA THR A 73 -12.85 -4.03 -13.42
C THR A 73 -13.20 -3.25 -12.15
N VAL A 74 -13.11 -1.91 -12.18
CA VAL A 74 -13.41 -1.06 -11.02
C VAL A 74 -14.88 -1.17 -10.58
N VAL A 75 -15.81 -1.25 -11.55
CA VAL A 75 -17.23 -1.51 -11.29
C VAL A 75 -17.43 -2.85 -10.58
N ALA A 76 -16.75 -3.90 -11.04
CA ALA A 76 -16.83 -5.22 -10.42
C ALA A 76 -16.24 -5.23 -9.00
N LEU A 77 -15.11 -4.56 -8.77
CA LEU A 77 -14.48 -4.43 -7.46
C LEU A 77 -15.38 -3.76 -6.42
N LYS A 78 -16.19 -2.77 -6.83
CA LYS A 78 -17.16 -2.11 -5.94
C LYS A 78 -18.43 -2.94 -5.68
N SER A 79 -18.70 -3.96 -6.49
CA SER A 79 -20.01 -4.62 -6.50
C SER A 79 -20.31 -5.36 -5.18
N PRO A 80 -21.58 -5.40 -4.73
CA PRO A 80 -21.97 -6.20 -3.57
C PRO A 80 -21.68 -7.69 -3.73
N GLY A 81 -21.71 -8.21 -4.96
CA GLY A 81 -21.37 -9.61 -5.25
C GLY A 81 -19.91 -9.92 -4.91
N THR A 82 -18.98 -9.05 -5.30
CA THR A 82 -17.57 -9.15 -4.93
C THR A 82 -17.37 -9.05 -3.43
N ALA A 83 -18.06 -8.12 -2.75
CA ALA A 83 -17.98 -8.01 -1.29
C ALA A 83 -18.45 -9.29 -0.57
N ARG A 84 -19.50 -9.96 -1.09
CA ARG A 84 -19.95 -11.26 -0.55
C ARG A 84 -18.92 -12.36 -0.79
N LYS A 85 -18.36 -12.47 -2.00
CA LYS A 85 -17.27 -13.42 -2.31
C LYS A 85 -16.05 -13.20 -1.40
N LEU A 86 -15.65 -11.95 -1.15
CA LEU A 86 -14.57 -11.65 -0.21
C LEU A 86 -14.90 -12.09 1.22
N GLY A 87 -16.14 -11.89 1.66
CA GLY A 87 -16.59 -12.32 2.99
C GLY A 87 -16.46 -13.82 3.24
N THR A 88 -16.58 -14.66 2.20
CA THR A 88 -16.39 -16.12 2.32
C THR A 88 -14.92 -16.53 2.32
N LEU A 89 -14.01 -15.64 1.96
CA LEU A 89 -12.56 -15.90 1.92
C LEU A 89 -11.85 -15.45 3.20
N VAL A 90 -12.56 -14.84 4.16
CA VAL A 90 -12.02 -14.40 5.44
C VAL A 90 -12.39 -15.41 6.54
N PHE A 91 -11.38 -15.84 7.30
CA PHE A 91 -11.49 -16.86 8.35
C PHE A 91 -11.82 -16.23 9.71
N GLU A 92 -12.98 -15.61 9.81
CA GLU A 92 -13.47 -14.98 11.04
C GLU A 92 -14.99 -15.06 11.12
N GLU A 93 -15.49 -15.36 12.32
CA GLU A 93 -16.92 -15.52 12.62
C GLU A 93 -17.49 -14.31 13.38
N ASP A 94 -16.69 -13.63 14.21
CA ASP A 94 -17.13 -12.38 14.83
C ASP A 94 -17.40 -11.33 13.74
N LYS A 95 -18.64 -10.88 13.67
CA LYS A 95 -19.10 -9.96 12.62
C LYS A 95 -18.30 -8.65 12.56
N LYS A 96 -17.84 -8.13 13.70
CA LYS A 96 -17.08 -6.88 13.75
C LYS A 96 -15.64 -7.10 13.30
N LEU A 97 -14.99 -8.15 13.79
CA LEU A 97 -13.63 -8.54 13.38
C LEU A 97 -13.56 -8.91 11.90
N LYS A 98 -14.53 -9.72 11.43
CA LYS A 98 -14.67 -10.11 10.02
C LYS A 98 -14.78 -8.89 9.12
N LYS A 99 -15.53 -7.87 9.54
CA LYS A 99 -15.63 -6.61 8.78
C LYS A 99 -14.27 -5.94 8.61
N HIS A 100 -13.42 -5.91 9.64
CA HIS A 100 -12.09 -5.32 9.52
C HIS A 100 -11.21 -6.09 8.52
N LEU A 101 -11.20 -7.42 8.60
CA LEU A 101 -10.46 -8.28 7.68
C LEU A 101 -11.00 -8.25 6.24
N VAL A 102 -12.31 -8.10 6.04
CA VAL A 102 -12.90 -7.94 4.70
C VAL A 102 -12.42 -6.66 4.02
N GLU A 103 -12.27 -5.54 4.75
CA GLU A 103 -11.69 -4.31 4.17
C GLU A 103 -10.21 -4.51 3.79
N VAL A 104 -9.45 -5.27 4.57
CA VAL A 104 -8.07 -5.66 4.24
C VAL A 104 -8.03 -6.52 2.97
N ALA A 105 -8.85 -7.57 2.92
CA ALA A 105 -8.98 -8.46 1.76
C ALA A 105 -9.40 -7.70 0.50
N LYS A 106 -10.26 -6.68 0.66
CA LYS A 106 -10.68 -5.80 -0.43
C LYS A 106 -9.51 -4.97 -0.99
N ALA A 107 -8.63 -4.44 -0.14
CA ALA A 107 -7.44 -3.71 -0.61
C ALA A 107 -6.49 -4.63 -1.42
N ILE A 108 -6.28 -5.86 -0.93
CA ILE A 108 -5.47 -6.88 -1.63
C ILE A 108 -6.09 -7.20 -2.99
N LEU A 109 -7.41 -7.44 -3.04
CA LEU A 109 -8.13 -7.71 -4.27
C LEU A 109 -8.03 -6.55 -5.27
N VAL A 110 -8.26 -5.32 -4.82
CA VAL A 110 -8.19 -4.11 -5.65
C VAL A 110 -6.80 -3.97 -6.25
N ARG A 111 -5.75 -4.06 -5.43
CA ARG A 111 -4.36 -3.97 -5.89
C ARG A 111 -4.06 -5.05 -6.93
N ALA A 112 -4.35 -6.31 -6.62
CA ALA A 112 -4.07 -7.44 -7.52
C ALA A 112 -4.82 -7.36 -8.85
N ALA A 113 -6.10 -6.94 -8.83
CA ALA A 113 -6.90 -6.83 -10.05
C ALA A 113 -6.47 -5.66 -10.95
N LEU A 114 -5.97 -4.57 -10.37
CA LEU A 114 -5.54 -3.38 -11.09
C LEU A 114 -4.08 -3.45 -11.57
N ALA A 115 -3.25 -4.29 -10.96
CA ALA A 115 -1.81 -4.40 -11.26
C ALA A 115 -1.49 -4.63 -12.74
N LYS A 116 -2.36 -5.34 -13.46
CA LYS A 116 -2.20 -5.65 -14.90
C LYS A 116 -2.86 -4.63 -15.83
N LYS A 117 -3.41 -3.54 -15.29
CA LYS A 117 -4.21 -2.56 -16.03
C LYS A 117 -3.65 -1.14 -15.95
N VAL A 118 -3.11 -0.78 -14.80
CA VAL A 118 -2.60 0.56 -14.50
C VAL A 118 -1.39 0.46 -13.57
N PRO A 119 -0.49 1.46 -13.57
CA PRO A 119 0.58 1.54 -12.58
C PRO A 119 -0.01 1.65 -11.17
N ILE A 120 0.16 0.61 -10.36
CA ILE A 120 -0.25 0.58 -8.93
C ILE A 120 0.94 0.77 -7.98
N ASP A 121 2.14 0.52 -8.48
CA ASP A 121 3.41 0.60 -7.80
C ASP A 121 4.14 1.84 -8.33
N TYR A 122 5.03 2.39 -7.52
CA TYR A 122 5.93 3.44 -7.97
C TYR A 122 6.93 2.89 -9.01
N PRO A 123 7.54 3.73 -9.88
CA PRO A 123 8.42 3.24 -10.94
C PRO A 123 9.71 2.55 -10.45
N GLU A 124 10.02 2.63 -9.16
CA GLU A 124 11.19 2.02 -8.53
C GLU A 124 11.01 0.51 -8.31
N GLU A 125 12.10 -0.23 -8.42
CA GLU A 125 12.11 -1.64 -8.06
C GLU A 125 12.00 -1.83 -6.53
N PRO A 126 11.35 -2.91 -6.05
CA PRO A 126 11.42 -3.26 -4.64
C PRO A 126 12.86 -3.63 -4.25
N LEU A 127 13.20 -3.42 -2.98
CA LEU A 127 14.46 -3.84 -2.39
C LEU A 127 14.53 -5.38 -2.39
N LYS A 128 15.63 -5.92 -2.91
CA LYS A 128 15.82 -7.38 -3.10
C LYS A 128 17.02 -7.95 -2.35
N GLU A 129 17.92 -7.10 -1.88
CA GLU A 129 19.23 -7.51 -1.35
C GLU A 129 19.49 -6.95 0.05
N VAL A 130 20.49 -7.52 0.71
CA VAL A 130 21.04 -7.03 1.97
C VAL A 130 22.32 -6.24 1.66
N LYS A 131 22.18 -4.92 1.52
CA LYS A 131 23.29 -3.99 1.24
C LYS A 131 23.95 -3.43 2.51
N ILE A 132 23.28 -3.56 3.65
CA ILE A 132 23.81 -3.15 4.95
C ILE A 132 23.80 -4.31 5.95
N VAL A 133 24.63 -4.20 6.97
CA VAL A 133 24.55 -5.09 8.13
C VAL A 133 23.19 -4.91 8.80
N LEU A 134 22.47 -6.01 8.99
CA LEU A 134 21.18 -5.99 9.64
C LEU A 134 21.34 -5.57 11.12
N PRO A 135 20.48 -4.68 11.63
CA PRO A 135 20.61 -4.17 13.00
C PRO A 135 20.29 -5.20 14.08
N PHE A 136 19.62 -6.31 13.72
CA PHE A 136 19.24 -7.39 14.63
C PHE A 136 19.56 -8.75 14.01
N ASN A 137 19.94 -9.70 14.88
CA ASN A 137 20.22 -11.08 14.50
C ASN A 137 18.94 -11.92 14.43
N GLU A 138 17.93 -11.55 15.19
CA GLU A 138 16.62 -12.18 15.22
C GLU A 138 15.77 -11.71 14.03
N ASP A 139 14.70 -12.45 13.75
CA ASP A 139 13.75 -12.07 12.72
C ASP A 139 13.04 -10.76 13.14
N HIS A 140 12.90 -9.84 12.18
CA HIS A 140 12.42 -8.50 12.44
C HIS A 140 11.91 -7.81 11.17
N ILE A 141 11.05 -6.82 11.38
CA ILE A 141 10.84 -5.69 10.46
C ILE A 141 11.36 -4.44 11.16
N ASN A 142 12.08 -3.58 10.44
CA ASN A 142 12.57 -2.32 10.98
C ASN A 142 12.58 -1.25 9.87
N PHE A 143 11.87 -0.16 10.09
CA PHE A 143 11.96 1.06 9.30
C PHE A 143 12.31 2.19 10.25
N THR A 144 13.46 2.84 10.09
CA THR A 144 13.82 4.01 10.90
C THR A 144 14.19 5.16 9.99
N ALA A 145 13.46 6.27 10.09
CA ALA A 145 13.72 7.50 9.36
C ALA A 145 14.04 8.60 10.38
N LYS A 146 15.00 9.46 10.08
CA LYS A 146 15.26 10.73 10.73
C LYS A 146 15.81 11.66 9.64
N HIS A 147 15.12 12.73 9.31
CA HIS A 147 15.54 13.75 8.36
C HIS A 147 14.97 15.11 8.78
N GLY A 148 15.83 16.05 9.17
CA GLY A 148 15.40 17.32 9.77
C GLY A 148 14.54 17.11 11.03
N ARG A 149 13.29 17.59 11.02
CA ARG A 149 12.31 17.35 12.10
C ARG A 149 11.57 16.02 11.96
N TRP A 150 11.68 15.33 10.81
CA TRP A 150 10.99 14.06 10.60
C TRP A 150 11.77 12.95 11.29
N ILE A 151 11.15 12.20 12.20
CA ILE A 151 11.73 11.00 12.82
C ILE A 151 10.63 9.94 12.89
N VAL A 152 10.90 8.72 12.45
CA VAL A 152 9.99 7.58 12.57
C VAL A 152 10.81 6.33 12.90
N VAL A 153 10.31 5.47 13.78
CA VAL A 153 10.81 4.11 13.96
C VAL A 153 9.57 3.21 13.94
N LYS A 154 9.47 2.29 12.98
CA LYS A 154 8.45 1.25 12.93
C LYS A 154 9.16 -0.08 12.90
N ARG A 155 9.22 -0.73 14.07
CA ARG A 155 9.97 -1.94 14.34
C ARG A 155 9.07 -3.00 14.95
N LEU A 156 9.30 -4.25 14.58
CA LEU A 156 8.72 -5.43 15.19
C LEU A 156 9.79 -6.52 15.21
N MET A 157 10.06 -7.09 16.39
CA MET A 157 10.79 -8.34 16.50
C MET A 157 9.80 -9.48 16.29
N ILE A 158 10.20 -10.50 15.55
CA ILE A 158 9.35 -11.63 15.20
C ILE A 158 9.88 -12.86 15.92
N ASP A 159 9.00 -13.48 16.70
CA ASP A 159 9.21 -14.76 17.36
C ASP A 159 8.07 -15.74 17.02
N ASP A 160 8.15 -16.95 17.55
CA ASP A 160 7.17 -18.02 17.30
C ASP A 160 5.76 -17.70 17.80
N LYS A 161 5.59 -16.65 18.62
CA LYS A 161 4.30 -16.21 19.16
C LYS A 161 3.75 -15.00 18.42
N THR A 162 4.53 -14.39 17.54
CA THR A 162 4.17 -13.18 16.82
C THR A 162 3.11 -13.51 15.79
N PRO A 163 1.89 -12.94 15.87
CA PRO A 163 0.87 -13.18 14.85
C PRO A 163 1.32 -12.65 13.49
N MET A 164 1.21 -13.46 12.43
CA MET A 164 1.60 -13.01 11.08
C MET A 164 0.80 -11.79 10.62
N ALA A 165 -0.46 -11.67 11.06
CA ALA A 165 -1.27 -10.47 10.83
C ALA A 165 -0.69 -9.18 11.47
N ASP A 166 0.13 -9.28 12.53
CA ASP A 166 0.83 -8.12 13.12
C ASP A 166 2.06 -7.73 12.28
N VAL A 167 2.73 -8.69 11.66
CA VAL A 167 3.77 -8.41 10.64
C VAL A 167 3.13 -7.67 9.46
N ALA A 168 2.00 -8.17 8.94
CA ALA A 168 1.23 -7.50 7.90
C ALA A 168 0.81 -6.07 8.31
N ARG A 169 0.39 -5.87 9.56
CA ARG A 169 0.03 -4.55 10.10
C ARG A 169 1.21 -3.59 10.09
N ILE A 170 2.39 -4.02 10.53
CA ILE A 170 3.60 -3.18 10.53
C ILE A 170 3.99 -2.80 9.10
N LEU A 171 3.97 -3.74 8.17
CA LEU A 171 4.25 -3.48 6.76
C LEU A 171 3.26 -2.47 6.16
N ALA A 172 1.96 -2.66 6.40
CA ALA A 172 0.92 -1.72 5.99
C ALA A 172 1.13 -0.32 6.61
N SER A 173 1.50 -0.25 7.89
CA SER A 173 1.75 1.02 8.56
C SER A 173 3.01 1.73 8.03
N ILE A 174 4.04 0.99 7.64
CA ILE A 174 5.22 1.56 6.96
C ILE A 174 4.78 2.18 5.62
N ASN A 175 3.97 1.47 4.83
CA ASN A 175 3.42 1.99 3.58
C ASN A 175 2.60 3.28 3.82
N GLU A 176 1.71 3.32 4.81
CA GLU A 176 0.95 4.53 5.17
C GLU A 176 1.86 5.72 5.51
N THR A 177 2.98 5.51 6.19
CA THR A 177 3.94 6.59 6.43
C THR A 177 4.59 7.08 5.14
N ILE A 178 4.94 6.17 4.25
CA ILE A 178 5.58 6.50 2.98
C ILE A 178 4.62 7.26 2.06
N THR A 179 3.38 6.80 1.91
CA THR A 179 2.39 7.46 1.04
C THR A 179 2.07 8.88 1.50
N LEU A 180 2.27 9.19 2.78
CA LEU A 180 2.18 10.56 3.31
C LEU A 180 3.43 11.41 3.09
N LYS A 181 4.62 10.79 3.06
CA LYS A 181 5.91 11.51 3.05
C LYS A 181 6.55 11.67 1.69
N LEU A 182 6.43 10.64 0.85
CA LEU A 182 6.96 10.65 -0.50
C LEU A 182 6.52 11.89 -1.31
N PRO A 183 5.24 12.32 -1.33
CA PRO A 183 4.85 13.43 -2.18
C PRO A 183 5.42 14.77 -1.70
N ILE A 184 5.72 14.90 -0.40
CA ILE A 184 6.38 16.08 0.15
C ILE A 184 7.81 16.20 -0.37
N TYR A 185 8.55 15.08 -0.37
CA TYR A 185 9.93 15.04 -0.88
C TYR A 185 9.97 15.12 -2.42
N ALA A 186 9.01 14.51 -3.09
CA ALA A 186 8.88 14.54 -4.56
C ALA A 186 8.29 15.84 -5.11
N GLY A 187 7.83 16.77 -4.26
CA GLY A 187 7.18 18.01 -4.72
C GLY A 187 5.86 17.78 -5.46
N ILE A 188 5.12 16.72 -5.13
CA ILE A 188 3.84 16.39 -5.77
C ILE A 188 2.71 17.21 -5.14
N ASP A 189 1.93 17.89 -5.96
CA ASP A 189 0.77 18.70 -5.54
C ASP A 189 -0.46 17.81 -5.30
N LEU A 190 -0.55 17.25 -4.09
CA LEU A 190 -1.70 16.42 -3.71
C LEU A 190 -3.03 17.19 -3.65
N ASP A 191 -3.00 18.49 -3.36
CA ASP A 191 -4.20 19.32 -3.28
C ASP A 191 -4.75 19.56 -4.69
N GLY A 192 -3.87 19.83 -5.66
CA GLY A 192 -4.21 19.89 -7.07
C GLY A 192 -4.77 18.56 -7.60
N ILE A 193 -4.18 17.42 -7.23
CA ILE A 193 -4.71 16.09 -7.58
C ILE A 193 -6.09 15.87 -6.96
N ASP A 194 -6.32 16.23 -5.69
CA ASP A 194 -7.64 16.09 -5.07
C ASP A 194 -8.69 16.99 -5.75
N ALA A 195 -8.31 18.22 -6.10
CA ALA A 195 -9.15 19.17 -6.83
C ALA A 195 -9.52 18.67 -8.23
N TRP A 196 -8.58 18.00 -8.94
CA TRP A 196 -8.86 17.36 -10.23
C TRP A 196 -10.06 16.40 -10.15
N PHE A 197 -10.16 15.62 -9.08
CA PHE A 197 -11.28 14.71 -8.83
C PHE A 197 -12.41 15.31 -7.99
N GLY A 198 -12.39 16.61 -7.69
CA GLY A 198 -13.25 17.28 -6.70
C GLY A 198 -14.75 17.27 -7.02
N GLU A 199 -15.11 17.11 -8.30
CA GLU A 199 -16.50 16.98 -8.75
C GLU A 199 -17.17 15.66 -8.32
N PHE A 200 -16.36 14.64 -8.00
CA PHE A 200 -16.85 13.31 -7.64
C PHE A 200 -16.99 13.17 -6.12
N LYS A 201 -18.23 12.97 -5.64
CA LYS A 201 -18.52 12.74 -4.22
C LYS A 201 -19.47 11.55 -4.07
N LYS A 202 -19.07 10.56 -3.26
CA LYS A 202 -19.86 9.34 -3.00
C LYS A 202 -20.30 8.64 -4.30
N VAL A 203 -19.36 8.47 -5.22
CA VAL A 203 -19.56 7.96 -6.59
C VAL A 203 -20.41 6.69 -6.59
N LYS A 204 -21.54 6.67 -7.29
CA LYS A 204 -22.37 5.47 -7.49
C LYS A 204 -21.79 4.63 -8.63
N LYS A 205 -22.31 3.41 -8.77
CA LYS A 205 -21.85 2.45 -9.80
C LYS A 205 -21.86 3.06 -11.22
N ALA A 206 -22.90 3.81 -11.57
CA ALA A 206 -23.06 4.41 -12.90
C ALA A 206 -22.05 5.54 -13.20
N GLU A 207 -21.46 6.13 -12.16
CA GLU A 207 -20.52 7.25 -12.27
C GLU A 207 -19.06 6.78 -12.31
N ILE A 208 -18.79 5.51 -11.98
CA ILE A 208 -17.43 4.92 -12.01
C ILE A 208 -16.74 5.11 -13.37
N PRO A 209 -17.38 4.85 -14.53
CA PRO A 209 -16.73 5.04 -15.82
C PRO A 209 -16.21 6.46 -16.03
N ALA A 210 -16.95 7.48 -15.57
CA ALA A 210 -16.53 8.88 -15.67
C ALA A 210 -15.28 9.18 -14.81
N VAL A 211 -15.21 8.61 -13.60
CA VAL A 211 -14.02 8.73 -12.74
C VAL A 211 -12.80 8.07 -13.39
N VAL A 212 -13.00 6.86 -13.94
CA VAL A 212 -11.93 6.12 -14.62
C VAL A 212 -11.45 6.87 -15.86
N GLU A 213 -12.38 7.45 -16.62
CA GLU A 213 -12.03 8.23 -17.81
C GLU A 213 -11.27 9.51 -17.45
N LYS A 214 -11.66 10.17 -16.36
CA LYS A 214 -10.92 11.32 -15.82
C LYS A 214 -9.53 10.96 -15.32
N TYR A 215 -9.36 9.77 -14.75
CA TYR A 215 -8.04 9.26 -14.36
C TYR A 215 -7.14 8.99 -15.58
N LYS A 216 -7.67 8.40 -16.66
CA LYS A 216 -6.88 8.15 -17.89
C LYS A 216 -6.35 9.44 -18.55
N HIS A 217 -7.07 10.55 -18.37
CA HIS A 217 -6.71 11.86 -18.90
C HIS A 217 -6.01 12.75 -17.85
N PHE A 218 -5.54 12.17 -16.74
CA PHE A 218 -4.86 12.92 -15.70
C PHE A 218 -3.51 13.48 -16.21
N PRO A 219 -3.32 14.81 -16.24
CA PRO A 219 -2.10 15.42 -16.76
C PRO A 219 -1.05 15.53 -15.64
N ALA A 220 -0.30 14.44 -15.41
CA ALA A 220 0.62 14.30 -14.29
C ALA A 220 1.69 15.41 -14.22
N GLU A 221 2.13 15.91 -15.37
CA GLU A 221 3.09 17.00 -15.53
C GLU A 221 2.65 18.34 -14.90
N ASN A 222 1.34 18.52 -14.69
CA ASN A 222 0.80 19.71 -14.02
C ASN A 222 0.88 19.62 -12.49
N TYR A 223 1.13 18.43 -11.93
CA TYR A 223 1.03 18.15 -10.50
C TYR A 223 2.32 17.58 -9.90
N ALA A 224 3.37 17.41 -10.71
CA ALA A 224 4.66 16.93 -10.24
C ALA A 224 5.81 17.53 -11.08
N PRO A 225 6.98 17.73 -10.45
CA PRO A 225 8.19 18.09 -11.19
C PRO A 225 8.66 16.94 -12.08
N SER A 226 9.55 17.28 -13.03
CA SER A 226 10.11 16.29 -13.95
C SER A 226 10.82 15.16 -13.20
N GLY A 227 10.51 13.91 -13.57
CA GLY A 227 10.99 12.70 -12.91
C GLY A 227 9.99 12.08 -11.94
N PHE A 228 8.95 12.82 -11.53
CA PHE A 228 7.93 12.37 -10.57
C PHE A 228 6.52 12.23 -11.15
N GLU A 229 6.35 12.37 -12.47
CA GLU A 229 5.05 12.27 -13.16
C GLU A 229 4.39 10.90 -12.91
N LYS A 230 5.16 9.81 -13.07
CA LYS A 230 4.68 8.45 -12.79
C LYS A 230 4.30 8.24 -11.32
N HIS A 231 4.95 8.95 -10.38
CA HIS A 231 4.56 8.90 -8.98
C HIS A 231 3.21 9.59 -8.76
N ALA A 232 3.01 10.76 -9.40
CA ALA A 232 1.75 11.49 -9.37
C ALA A 232 0.60 10.68 -9.98
N GLU A 233 0.84 9.89 -11.04
CA GLU A 233 -0.16 8.96 -11.60
C GLU A 233 -0.64 7.94 -10.55
N VAL A 234 0.25 7.39 -9.70
CA VAL A 234 -0.15 6.48 -8.61
C VAL A 234 -0.98 7.22 -7.57
N TYR A 235 -0.67 8.49 -7.25
CA TYR A 235 -1.52 9.30 -6.36
C TYR A 235 -2.87 9.66 -6.98
N ALA A 236 -2.92 9.93 -8.29
CA ALA A 236 -4.16 10.16 -9.01
C ALA A 236 -5.04 8.89 -9.00
N LEU A 237 -4.44 7.71 -9.17
CA LEU A 237 -5.15 6.44 -9.03
C LEU A 237 -5.72 6.28 -7.61
N ARG A 238 -4.91 6.53 -6.57
CA ARG A 238 -5.37 6.51 -5.17
C ARG A 238 -6.57 7.43 -4.97
N LYS A 239 -6.51 8.67 -5.48
CA LYS A 239 -7.58 9.66 -5.35
C LYS A 239 -8.84 9.27 -6.11
N ALA A 240 -8.71 8.76 -7.33
CA ALA A 240 -9.83 8.23 -8.11
C ALA A 240 -10.54 7.09 -7.36
N LEU A 241 -9.77 6.12 -6.83
CA LEU A 241 -10.31 5.00 -6.06
C LEU A 241 -10.92 5.45 -4.72
N GLU A 242 -10.36 6.47 -4.08
CA GLU A 242 -10.91 7.10 -2.87
C GLU A 242 -12.31 7.67 -3.13
N LYS A 243 -12.51 8.45 -4.22
CA LYS A 243 -13.84 8.96 -4.58
C LYS A 243 -14.85 7.82 -4.82
N ILE A 244 -14.37 6.66 -5.28
CA ILE A 244 -15.15 5.44 -5.50
C ILE A 244 -15.32 4.62 -4.20
N GLY A 245 -14.57 4.86 -3.13
CA GLY A 245 -14.63 4.04 -1.90
C GLY A 245 -14.02 2.65 -2.06
N LEU A 246 -12.94 2.55 -2.85
CA LEU A 246 -12.09 1.38 -2.96
C LEU A 246 -10.71 1.69 -2.36
N PRO A 247 -10.21 0.88 -1.42
CA PRO A 247 -8.86 1.03 -0.89
C PRO A 247 -7.84 0.45 -1.88
N LEU A 248 -6.78 1.20 -2.20
CA LEU A 248 -5.63 0.67 -2.96
C LEU A 248 -4.59 0.03 -2.02
N ASP A 249 -4.36 0.65 -0.87
CA ASP A 249 -3.39 0.24 0.13
C ASP A 249 -4.10 -0.46 1.30
N VAL A 250 -3.45 -1.47 1.90
CA VAL A 250 -4.00 -2.20 3.05
C VAL A 250 -4.09 -1.26 4.26
N PRO A 251 -5.27 -1.08 4.89
CA PRO A 251 -5.43 -0.19 6.03
C PRO A 251 -4.88 -0.83 7.31
N ALA A 252 -3.76 -0.33 7.84
CA ALA A 252 -3.09 -0.90 9.02
C ALA A 252 -4.00 -0.87 10.25
N LYS A 253 -4.81 0.19 10.38
CA LYS A 253 -5.79 0.35 11.47
C LYS A 253 -6.81 -0.80 11.55
N ASN A 254 -7.16 -1.42 10.42
CA ASN A 254 -8.09 -2.55 10.44
C ASN A 254 -7.43 -3.81 11.00
N LEU A 255 -6.16 -4.05 10.68
CA LEU A 255 -5.38 -5.13 11.27
C LEU A 255 -5.11 -4.87 12.76
N GLU A 256 -4.81 -3.63 13.14
CA GLU A 256 -4.70 -3.21 14.55
C GLU A 256 -5.98 -3.53 15.34
N LYS A 257 -7.14 -3.12 14.83
CA LYS A 257 -8.44 -3.39 15.47
C LYS A 257 -8.81 -4.87 15.54
N TYR A 258 -8.31 -5.66 14.60
CA TYR A 258 -8.44 -7.11 14.64
C TYR A 258 -7.58 -7.72 15.76
N LEU A 259 -6.32 -7.29 15.87
CA LEU A 259 -5.34 -7.79 16.83
C LEU A 259 -5.64 -7.37 18.28
N GLU A 260 -6.25 -6.22 18.51
CA GLU A 260 -6.65 -5.73 19.86
C GLU A 260 -7.62 -6.68 20.60
N LYS A 261 -8.31 -7.56 19.88
CA LYS A 261 -9.44 -8.36 20.39
C LYS A 261 -9.22 -9.86 20.30
N LYS A 262 -8.05 -10.27 19.82
CA LYS A 262 -7.62 -11.67 19.74
C LYS A 262 -6.76 -11.98 20.96
#